data_AF-A0A6A6KK67-F1
#
_entry.id   AF-A0A6A6KK67-F1
#
_cell.length_a   1.000
_cell.length_b   1.000
_cell.length_c   1.000
_cell.angle_alpha   90.00
_cell.angle_beta   90.00
_cell.angle_gamma   90.00
#
_symmetry.space_group_name_H-M   'P 1'
#
loop_
_entity.id
_entity.type
_entity.pdbx_description
1 polymer ?
#
loop_
_entity_poly.entity_id
_entity_poly.type
_entity_poly.pdbx_seq_one_letter_code
_entity_poly.pdbx_strand_id
1 'polypeptide(L)'
;MINISNALSSTGLGNIKVSSAIDTMSLAESFPPSKGSFKKEYRPILDPLIVFLVNNQSPLLLNLYPYFSYRDNQEQISLDYALLIASSPVGFDPPNSYQNLFDALLDDIYVAFEKAGGGFLEIMVSERGAQIGVCYGMNDNDLPPPGEVIGLYNQNNIPRMRLYGPNPDVLLALRGSNIELMLGVPNDDLENIASNPAGANTWVQNNEPCSVLPPSKGSFKQEYRPIIDPLIKFLVDNQSHCSSTSSSPVVSDPPNSYQTIFDATLDAVYAALEKAGGGSLETVVSETGWPTAGDIGASVENARTFNNKLIEHVKFGTPKKPVNPIETYIFAMFDEGKKDPELEKHWGLFSPNKQPKYPVNFN
;
A
#
# COMPACT_ATOMS: atom_id res chain seq x y z
N MET A 1 8.95 8.80 -8.71
CA MET A 1 9.11 9.08 -7.26
C MET A 1 10.10 10.21 -6.97
N ILE A 2 11.33 10.14 -7.47
CA ILE A 2 12.38 11.17 -7.25
C ILE A 2 11.86 12.58 -7.55
N ASN A 3 11.28 12.81 -8.73
CA ASN A 3 10.79 14.13 -9.12
C ASN A 3 9.69 14.67 -8.17
N ILE A 4 8.75 13.83 -7.72
CA ILE A 4 7.71 14.24 -6.75
C ILE A 4 8.34 14.55 -5.39
N SER A 5 9.27 13.72 -4.91
CA SER A 5 9.97 13.96 -3.65
C SER A 5 10.73 15.29 -3.66
N ASN A 6 11.42 15.57 -4.77
CA ASN A 6 12.13 16.84 -4.98
C ASN A 6 11.16 18.03 -5.06
N ALA A 7 10.04 17.88 -5.78
CA ALA A 7 9.01 18.90 -5.89
C ALA A 7 8.44 19.28 -4.52
N LEU A 8 8.04 18.29 -3.71
CA LEU A 8 7.55 18.48 -2.34
C LEU A 8 8.59 19.13 -1.43
N SER A 9 9.84 18.68 -1.52
CA SER A 9 10.94 19.27 -0.76
C SER A 9 11.14 20.75 -1.12
N SER A 10 11.04 21.09 -2.41
CA SER A 10 11.20 22.46 -2.91
C SER A 10 10.08 23.41 -2.47
N THR A 11 8.89 22.90 -2.15
CA THR A 11 7.75 23.68 -1.68
C THR A 11 7.60 23.69 -0.16
N GLY A 12 8.60 23.20 0.57
CA GLY A 12 8.60 23.16 2.04
C GLY A 12 7.78 22.01 2.62
N LEU A 13 7.36 21.06 1.79
CA LEU A 13 6.57 19.88 2.14
C LEU A 13 7.40 18.60 2.20
N GLY A 14 8.72 18.68 2.36
CA GLY A 14 9.62 17.51 2.40
C GLY A 14 9.34 16.48 3.51
N ASN A 15 8.46 16.79 4.47
CA ASN A 15 7.99 15.85 5.49
C ASN A 15 6.93 14.86 4.95
N ILE A 16 6.36 15.13 3.78
CA ILE A 16 5.41 14.25 3.09
C ILE A 16 6.16 13.04 2.55
N LYS A 17 5.74 11.83 2.93
CA LYS A 17 6.39 10.59 2.50
C LYS A 17 5.86 10.11 1.16
N VAL A 18 6.74 10.04 0.16
CA VAL A 18 6.42 9.50 -1.18
C VAL A 18 6.59 7.99 -1.17
N SER A 19 5.56 7.25 -1.58
CA SER A 19 5.58 5.79 -1.60
C SER A 19 4.93 5.18 -2.87
N SER A 20 4.99 3.86 -2.98
CA SER A 20 4.37 3.03 -4.02
C SER A 20 3.71 1.84 -3.36
N ALA A 21 2.56 1.43 -3.90
CA ALA A 21 1.92 0.19 -3.49
C ALA A 21 2.43 -1.00 -4.31
N ILE A 22 2.47 -2.16 -3.65
CA ILE A 22 2.62 -3.47 -4.29
C ILE A 22 1.51 -4.39 -3.81
N ASP A 23 1.27 -5.46 -4.55
CA ASP A 23 0.32 -6.51 -4.19
C ASP A 23 1.01 -7.88 -4.08
N THR A 24 0.30 -8.87 -3.58
CA THR A 24 0.82 -10.23 -3.41
C THR A 24 1.10 -10.96 -4.72
N MET A 25 0.58 -10.49 -5.87
CA MET A 25 0.91 -11.06 -7.18
C MET A 25 2.36 -10.77 -7.59
N SER A 26 3.03 -9.83 -6.91
CA SER A 26 4.45 -9.55 -7.09
C SER A 26 5.37 -10.69 -6.60
N LEU A 27 4.85 -11.60 -5.78
CA LEU A 27 5.59 -12.70 -5.18
C LEU A 27 5.71 -13.92 -6.11
N ALA A 28 6.87 -14.55 -6.11
CA ALA A 28 7.16 -15.79 -6.83
C ALA A 28 6.87 -17.02 -5.97
N GLU A 29 7.29 -16.96 -4.72
CA GLU A 29 7.05 -17.98 -3.71
C GLU A 29 6.45 -17.25 -2.51
N SER A 30 5.26 -17.69 -2.09
CA SER A 30 4.48 -17.02 -1.04
C SER A 30 4.05 -17.92 0.11
N PHE A 31 4.49 -19.18 0.07
CA PHE A 31 4.24 -20.16 1.13
C PHE A 31 5.36 -21.21 1.20
N PRO A 32 5.87 -21.54 2.40
CA PRO A 32 5.60 -20.84 3.66
C PRO A 32 6.22 -19.43 3.67
N PRO A 33 5.76 -18.49 4.53
CA PRO A 33 6.23 -17.10 4.52
C PRO A 33 7.75 -16.91 4.58
N SER A 34 8.50 -17.77 5.26
CA SER A 34 9.98 -17.77 5.27
C SER A 34 10.62 -17.95 3.89
N LYS A 35 9.85 -18.44 2.92
CA LYS A 35 10.26 -18.58 1.52
C LYS A 35 9.92 -17.39 0.64
N GLY A 36 9.14 -16.43 1.15
CA GLY A 36 8.78 -15.17 0.48
C GLY A 36 9.87 -14.60 -0.41
N SER A 37 9.57 -14.41 -1.69
CA SER A 37 10.48 -13.80 -2.66
C SER A 37 9.72 -13.13 -3.79
N PHE A 38 10.26 -12.02 -4.31
CA PHE A 38 9.67 -11.36 -5.49
C PHE A 38 9.99 -12.10 -6.78
N LYS A 39 9.04 -12.04 -7.73
CA LYS A 39 9.23 -12.46 -9.12
C LYS A 39 10.42 -11.77 -9.78
N LYS A 40 11.23 -12.55 -10.50
CA LYS A 40 12.46 -12.06 -11.13
C LYS A 40 12.18 -10.95 -12.15
N GLU A 41 11.09 -11.08 -12.89
CA GLU A 41 10.61 -10.11 -13.87
C GLU A 41 10.22 -8.75 -13.26
N TYR A 42 9.91 -8.71 -11.95
CA TYR A 42 9.58 -7.46 -11.26
C TYR A 42 10.78 -6.82 -10.58
N ARG A 43 11.90 -7.55 -10.38
CA ARG A 43 13.12 -7.03 -9.74
C ARG A 43 13.65 -5.73 -10.37
N PRO A 44 13.71 -5.56 -11.71
CA PRO A 44 14.19 -4.31 -12.31
C PRO A 44 13.37 -3.07 -11.92
N ILE A 45 12.12 -3.25 -11.50
CA ILE A 45 11.23 -2.17 -11.05
C ILE A 45 11.25 -2.07 -9.51
N LEU A 46 11.20 -3.20 -8.82
CA LEU A 46 11.14 -3.26 -7.35
C LEU A 46 12.45 -2.84 -6.69
N ASP A 47 13.59 -3.22 -7.25
CA ASP A 47 14.90 -2.93 -6.68
C ASP A 47 15.17 -1.41 -6.54
N PRO A 48 15.04 -0.59 -7.59
CA PRO A 48 15.18 0.86 -7.45
C PRO A 48 14.07 1.50 -6.59
N LEU A 49 12.87 0.91 -6.55
CA LEU A 49 11.80 1.34 -5.65
C LEU A 49 12.20 1.13 -4.18
N ILE A 50 12.69 -0.07 -3.84
CA ILE A 50 13.14 -0.42 -2.49
C ILE A 50 14.25 0.53 -2.04
N VAL A 51 15.24 0.75 -2.90
CA VAL A 51 16.33 1.71 -2.64
C VAL A 51 15.78 3.11 -2.37
N PHE A 52 14.82 3.57 -3.17
CA PHE A 52 14.19 4.87 -2.96
C PHE A 52 13.47 4.92 -1.59
N LEU A 53 12.68 3.91 -1.25
CA LEU A 53 11.93 3.87 0.01
C LEU A 53 12.87 3.88 1.21
N VAL A 54 13.92 3.05 1.21
CA VAL A 54 14.91 2.99 2.30
C VAL A 54 15.62 4.35 2.45
N ASN A 55 16.12 4.92 1.36
CA ASN A 55 16.86 6.18 1.39
C ASN A 55 16.02 7.38 1.87
N ASN A 56 14.69 7.31 1.74
CA ASN A 56 13.78 8.38 2.12
C ASN A 56 12.98 8.07 3.41
N GLN A 57 13.20 6.90 4.03
CA GLN A 57 12.41 6.39 5.15
C GLN A 57 10.90 6.52 4.85
N SER A 58 10.50 6.13 3.64
CA SER A 58 9.11 6.16 3.19
C SER A 58 8.50 4.78 3.39
N PRO A 59 7.29 4.65 3.95
CA PRO A 59 6.70 3.34 4.20
C PRO A 59 6.49 2.58 2.88
N LEU A 60 6.53 1.26 2.87
CA LEU A 60 6.01 0.46 1.74
C LEU A 60 4.49 0.31 1.90
N LEU A 61 3.74 0.53 0.82
CA LEU A 61 2.29 0.34 0.81
C LEU A 61 1.94 -1.04 0.25
N LEU A 62 0.99 -1.73 0.89
CA LEU A 62 0.59 -3.10 0.57
C LEU A 62 -0.91 -3.19 0.31
N ASN A 63 -1.27 -3.63 -0.90
CA ASN A 63 -2.61 -4.07 -1.23
C ASN A 63 -2.71 -5.58 -0.91
N LEU A 64 -3.30 -5.92 0.24
CA LEU A 64 -3.24 -7.24 0.84
C LEU A 64 -4.65 -7.82 1.00
N TYR A 65 -5.03 -8.76 0.14
CA TYR A 65 -6.39 -9.30 0.10
C TYR A 65 -6.42 -10.83 0.35
N PRO A 66 -6.54 -11.28 1.61
CA PRO A 66 -6.71 -12.70 1.95
C PRO A 66 -7.86 -13.38 1.20
N TYR A 67 -8.90 -12.60 0.84
CA TYR A 67 -10.05 -13.06 0.05
C TYR A 67 -9.63 -13.75 -1.25
N PHE A 68 -8.73 -13.16 -2.04
CA PHE A 68 -8.35 -13.75 -3.34
C PHE A 68 -7.59 -15.06 -3.17
N SER A 69 -6.66 -15.12 -2.20
CA SER A 69 -5.95 -16.36 -1.87
C SER A 69 -6.92 -17.47 -1.46
N TYR A 70 -7.92 -17.17 -0.63
CA TYR A 70 -8.98 -18.11 -0.25
C TYR A 70 -9.83 -18.53 -1.45
N ARG A 71 -10.35 -17.58 -2.22
CA ARG A 71 -11.20 -17.82 -3.39
C ARG A 71 -10.53 -18.80 -4.36
N ASP A 72 -9.24 -18.60 -4.61
CA ASP A 72 -8.50 -19.36 -5.60
C ASP A 72 -7.98 -20.72 -5.06
N ASN A 73 -7.98 -20.96 -3.74
CA ASN A 73 -7.39 -22.15 -3.11
C ASN A 73 -8.22 -22.74 -1.96
N GLN A 74 -9.54 -22.85 -2.12
CA GLN A 74 -10.47 -23.29 -1.06
C GLN A 74 -10.19 -24.70 -0.51
N GLU A 75 -9.51 -25.56 -1.27
CA GLU A 75 -9.12 -26.90 -0.82
C GLU A 75 -8.01 -26.88 0.24
N GLN A 76 -7.17 -25.83 0.24
CA GLN A 76 -6.01 -25.71 1.12
C GLN A 76 -6.19 -24.60 2.17
N ILE A 77 -7.00 -23.58 1.85
CA ILE A 77 -7.25 -22.43 2.71
C ILE A 77 -8.67 -22.51 3.25
N SER A 78 -8.79 -22.80 4.55
CA SER A 78 -10.09 -22.76 5.21
C SER A 78 -10.62 -21.32 5.32
N LEU A 79 -11.95 -21.18 5.29
CA LEU A 79 -12.59 -19.87 5.45
C LEU A 79 -12.24 -19.25 6.81
N ASP A 80 -12.19 -20.04 7.88
CA ASP A 80 -11.84 -19.56 9.22
C ASP A 80 -10.45 -18.95 9.30
N TYR A 81 -9.48 -19.54 8.57
CA TYR A 81 -8.12 -19.01 8.47
C TYR A 81 -8.07 -17.69 7.69
N ALA A 82 -8.87 -17.56 6.63
CA ALA A 82 -8.99 -16.35 5.84
C ALA A 82 -9.73 -15.21 6.56
N LEU A 83 -10.70 -15.54 7.43
CA LEU A 83 -11.52 -14.59 8.18
C LEU A 83 -10.94 -14.17 9.55
N LEU A 84 -9.72 -14.59 9.88
CA LEU A 84 -9.07 -14.33 11.18
C LEU A 84 -9.86 -14.91 12.38
N ILE A 85 -10.53 -16.06 12.21
CA ILE A 85 -11.33 -16.69 13.27
C ILE A 85 -10.89 -18.14 13.59
N ALA A 86 -9.85 -18.66 12.95
CA ALA A 86 -9.36 -20.00 13.25
C ALA A 86 -8.97 -20.12 14.73
N SER A 87 -9.36 -21.22 15.37
CA SER A 87 -9.16 -21.43 16.82
C SER A 87 -7.77 -21.94 17.20
N SER A 88 -6.97 -22.35 16.21
CA SER A 88 -5.59 -22.83 16.38
C SER A 88 -4.73 -22.46 15.16
N PRO A 89 -3.39 -22.42 15.29
CA PRO A 89 -2.50 -22.23 14.16
C PRO A 89 -2.77 -23.25 13.03
N VAL A 90 -2.83 -22.75 11.79
CA VAL A 90 -3.09 -23.53 10.56
C VAL A 90 -1.81 -23.63 9.72
N GLY A 91 -1.05 -22.53 9.58
CA GLY A 91 0.23 -22.51 8.88
C GLY A 91 1.41 -22.71 9.83
N PHE A 92 2.33 -23.63 9.51
CA PHE A 92 3.53 -23.88 10.29
C PHE A 92 4.79 -23.53 9.49
N ASP A 93 5.60 -22.60 10.01
CA ASP A 93 6.80 -22.08 9.36
C ASP A 93 7.85 -21.69 10.42
N PRO A 94 8.56 -22.67 11.00
CA PRO A 94 9.43 -22.45 12.15
C PRO A 94 10.41 -21.28 11.97
N PRO A 95 10.54 -20.38 12.97
CA PRO A 95 9.98 -20.48 14.33
C PRO A 95 8.52 -20.01 14.45
N ASN A 96 7.91 -19.50 13.37
CA ASN A 96 6.57 -18.93 13.37
C ASN A 96 5.49 -19.98 13.12
N SER A 97 4.27 -19.63 13.55
CA SER A 97 3.05 -20.33 13.18
C SER A 97 1.94 -19.31 13.02
N TYR A 98 1.07 -19.53 12.04
CA TYR A 98 0.06 -18.57 11.62
C TYR A 98 -1.33 -19.09 11.93
N GLN A 99 -2.08 -18.30 12.70
CA GLN A 99 -3.49 -18.57 13.00
C GLN A 99 -4.43 -17.90 12.00
N ASN A 100 -3.96 -16.93 11.22
CA ASN A 100 -4.74 -16.29 10.18
C ASN A 100 -3.91 -16.05 8.92
N LEU A 101 -4.58 -16.03 7.77
CA LEU A 101 -3.96 -15.86 6.46
C LEU A 101 -3.38 -14.46 6.26
N PHE A 102 -3.99 -13.44 6.87
CA PHE A 102 -3.53 -12.06 6.78
C PHE A 102 -2.08 -11.92 7.27
N ASP A 103 -1.77 -12.48 8.45
CA ASP A 103 -0.42 -12.49 9.01
C ASP A 103 0.56 -13.25 8.14
N ALA A 104 0.16 -14.41 7.61
CA ALA A 104 1.02 -15.20 6.74
C ALA A 104 1.39 -14.43 5.47
N LEU A 105 0.42 -13.78 4.82
CA LEU A 105 0.66 -13.00 3.61
C LEU A 105 1.50 -11.74 3.89
N LEU A 106 1.28 -11.09 5.03
CA LEU A 106 2.06 -9.92 5.42
C LEU A 106 3.51 -10.29 5.75
N ASP A 107 3.73 -11.37 6.50
CA ASP A 107 5.07 -11.85 6.84
C ASP A 107 5.84 -12.37 5.63
N ASP A 108 5.13 -12.90 4.64
CA ASP A 108 5.70 -13.32 3.37
C ASP A 108 6.27 -12.14 2.57
N ILE A 109 5.53 -11.02 2.53
CA ILE A 109 6.03 -9.77 1.95
C ILE A 109 7.23 -9.24 2.74
N TYR A 110 7.20 -9.27 4.07
CA TYR A 110 8.35 -8.86 4.88
C TYR A 110 9.61 -9.65 4.53
N VAL A 111 9.48 -10.97 4.39
CA VAL A 111 10.61 -11.83 4.02
C VAL A 111 11.08 -11.56 2.58
N ALA A 112 10.16 -11.41 1.63
CA ALA A 112 10.51 -11.09 0.24
C ALA A 112 11.28 -9.77 0.13
N PHE A 113 10.86 -8.78 0.91
CA PHE A 113 11.47 -7.46 0.97
C PHE A 113 12.86 -7.48 1.62
N GLU A 114 13.00 -8.20 2.75
CA GLU A 114 14.31 -8.43 3.40
C GLU A 114 15.30 -9.09 2.41
N LYS A 115 14.87 -10.13 1.68
CA LYS A 115 15.70 -10.81 0.65
C LYS A 115 16.00 -9.93 -0.58
N ALA A 116 15.24 -8.88 -0.80
CA ALA A 116 15.43 -7.95 -1.91
C ALA A 116 16.35 -6.77 -1.56
N GLY A 117 17.05 -6.82 -0.42
CA GLY A 117 17.98 -5.77 -0.01
C GLY A 117 17.28 -4.58 0.66
N GLY A 118 16.01 -4.74 1.05
CA GLY A 118 15.25 -3.73 1.80
C GLY A 118 15.68 -3.53 3.25
N GLY A 119 16.73 -4.21 3.71
CA GLY A 119 17.20 -4.19 5.09
C GLY A 119 16.31 -5.00 6.04
N PHE A 120 16.69 -5.03 7.32
CA PHE A 120 15.78 -5.49 8.38
C PHE A 120 14.66 -4.45 8.52
N LEU A 121 13.40 -4.83 8.26
CA LEU A 121 12.25 -4.02 8.63
C LEU A 121 12.14 -3.96 10.17
N GLU A 122 12.89 -3.08 10.83
CA GLU A 122 12.80 -2.92 12.29
C GLU A 122 11.79 -1.83 12.69
N ILE A 123 11.41 -1.87 13.96
CA ILE A 123 10.28 -1.19 14.56
C ILE A 123 10.43 0.34 14.48
N MET A 124 9.63 1.02 13.64
CA MET A 124 9.18 2.36 13.99
C MET A 124 7.88 2.20 14.77
N VAL A 125 7.96 2.38 16.09
CA VAL A 125 6.75 2.56 16.89
C VAL A 125 6.09 3.82 16.36
N SER A 126 5.04 3.66 15.56
CA SER A 126 4.07 4.73 15.37
C SER A 126 3.65 5.15 16.78
N GLU A 127 4.00 6.37 17.20
CA GLU A 127 3.60 6.94 18.51
C GLU A 127 2.06 7.00 18.67
N ARG A 128 1.29 6.48 17.72
CA ARG A 128 -0.15 6.69 17.56
C ARG A 128 -0.99 5.42 17.51
N GLY A 129 -0.46 4.25 17.89
CA GLY A 129 -1.24 3.00 17.87
C GLY A 129 -1.67 2.58 16.45
N ALA A 130 -2.44 1.49 16.33
CA ALA A 130 -2.98 1.09 15.02
C ALA A 130 -4.04 2.11 14.64
N GLN A 131 -3.97 2.55 13.40
CA GLN A 131 -4.86 3.57 12.87
C GLN A 131 -5.50 3.00 11.62
N ILE A 132 -6.81 2.82 11.71
CA ILE A 132 -7.65 2.36 10.61
C ILE A 132 -8.00 3.55 9.74
N GLY A 133 -7.77 3.40 8.44
CA GLY A 133 -8.32 4.25 7.40
C GLY A 133 -9.36 3.53 6.57
N VAL A 134 -10.03 4.27 5.70
CA VAL A 134 -10.92 3.71 4.69
C VAL A 134 -10.56 4.31 3.33
N CYS A 135 -10.60 3.49 2.29
CA CYS A 135 -10.41 3.94 0.92
C CYS A 135 -11.69 4.60 0.40
N TYR A 136 -11.58 5.81 -0.15
CA TYR A 136 -12.69 6.48 -0.83
C TYR A 136 -12.57 6.28 -2.35
N GLY A 137 -13.05 5.12 -2.81
CA GLY A 137 -13.29 4.84 -4.22
C GLY A 137 -14.47 5.66 -4.76
N MET A 138 -14.37 6.12 -6.01
CA MET A 138 -15.35 7.01 -6.64
C MET A 138 -15.88 6.46 -7.98
N ASN A 139 -15.71 5.17 -8.26
CA ASN A 139 -16.18 4.55 -9.51
C ASN A 139 -17.67 4.19 -9.46
N ASP A 140 -18.52 5.18 -9.20
CA ASP A 140 -19.97 5.08 -9.27
C ASP A 140 -20.56 6.43 -9.75
N ASN A 141 -21.85 6.49 -10.09
CA ASN A 141 -22.58 7.72 -10.40
C ASN A 141 -23.39 8.23 -9.20
N ASP A 142 -23.74 7.36 -8.26
CA ASP A 142 -24.76 7.65 -7.24
C ASP A 142 -24.17 7.91 -5.84
N LEU A 143 -22.88 8.24 -5.76
CA LEU A 143 -22.20 8.50 -4.49
C LEU A 143 -22.68 9.80 -3.83
N PRO A 144 -22.68 9.88 -2.49
CA PRO A 144 -22.96 11.12 -1.78
C PRO A 144 -21.97 12.22 -2.16
N PRO A 145 -22.37 13.50 -2.06
CA PRO A 145 -21.45 14.62 -2.20
C PRO A 145 -20.26 14.53 -1.22
N PRO A 146 -19.05 14.97 -1.58
CA PRO A 146 -17.86 14.83 -0.74
C PRO A 146 -18.00 15.33 0.69
N GLY A 147 -18.70 16.46 0.91
CA GLY A 147 -18.95 16.97 2.27
C GLY A 147 -19.77 16.01 3.15
N GLU A 148 -20.71 15.27 2.57
CA GLU A 148 -21.46 14.24 3.29
C GLU A 148 -20.60 13.01 3.58
N VAL A 149 -19.69 12.66 2.67
CA VAL A 149 -18.73 11.57 2.88
C VAL A 149 -17.76 11.92 4.00
N ILE A 150 -17.21 13.14 4.03
CA ILE A 150 -16.38 13.61 5.16
C ILE A 150 -17.18 13.61 6.48
N GLY A 151 -18.46 13.99 6.42
CA GLY A 151 -19.38 13.84 7.54
C GLY A 151 -19.49 12.39 8.03
N LEU A 152 -19.56 11.42 7.11
CA LEU A 152 -19.64 10.00 7.42
C LEU A 152 -18.33 9.45 8.02
N TYR A 153 -17.16 9.90 7.54
CA TYR A 153 -15.86 9.58 8.17
C TYR A 153 -15.82 10.05 9.62
N ASN A 154 -16.20 11.31 9.87
CA ASN A 154 -16.22 11.88 11.22
C ASN A 154 -17.23 11.17 12.14
N GLN A 155 -18.45 10.88 11.65
CA GLN A 155 -19.49 10.21 12.41
C GLN A 155 -19.08 8.79 12.86
N ASN A 156 -18.24 8.12 12.08
CA ASN A 156 -17.77 6.77 12.36
C ASN A 156 -16.35 6.73 12.96
N ASN A 157 -15.80 7.89 13.38
CA ASN A 157 -14.44 8.00 13.93
C ASN A 157 -13.36 7.39 13.02
N ILE A 158 -13.44 7.61 11.71
CA ILE A 158 -12.44 7.13 10.75
C ILE A 158 -11.38 8.24 10.57
N PRO A 159 -10.17 8.11 11.16
CA PRO A 159 -9.17 9.17 11.18
C PRO A 159 -8.41 9.35 9.87
N ARG A 160 -8.51 8.41 8.93
CA ARG A 160 -7.66 8.37 7.73
C ARG A 160 -8.43 8.02 6.47
N MET A 161 -8.07 8.67 5.37
CA MET A 161 -8.64 8.46 4.05
C MET A 161 -7.55 8.14 3.04
N ARG A 162 -7.77 7.12 2.20
CA ARG A 162 -7.01 6.93 0.96
C ARG A 162 -7.86 7.39 -0.21
N LEU A 163 -7.31 8.25 -1.06
CA LEU A 163 -7.92 8.74 -2.29
C LEU A 163 -7.01 8.39 -3.47
N TYR A 164 -7.55 7.97 -4.61
CA TYR A 164 -6.76 7.43 -5.74
C TYR A 164 -6.28 8.50 -6.73
N GLY A 165 -6.72 9.73 -6.55
CA GLY A 165 -6.36 10.88 -7.40
C GLY A 165 -6.88 12.18 -6.78
N PRO A 166 -6.33 13.33 -7.15
CA PRO A 166 -6.66 14.62 -6.54
C PRO A 166 -8.03 15.11 -7.00
N ASN A 167 -9.10 14.69 -6.30
CA ASN A 167 -10.43 15.24 -6.53
C ASN A 167 -10.58 16.59 -5.80
N PRO A 168 -10.77 17.71 -6.50
CA PRO A 168 -10.78 19.05 -5.90
C PRO A 168 -11.90 19.25 -4.89
N ASP A 169 -13.08 18.65 -5.11
CA ASP A 169 -14.22 18.78 -4.20
C ASP A 169 -14.00 18.00 -2.90
N VAL A 170 -13.35 16.83 -2.99
CA VAL A 170 -12.94 16.05 -1.81
C VAL A 170 -11.86 16.79 -1.02
N LEU A 171 -10.83 17.31 -1.71
CA LEU A 171 -9.76 18.09 -1.07
C LEU A 171 -10.29 19.37 -0.40
N LEU A 172 -11.29 20.01 -1.00
CA LEU A 172 -11.99 21.15 -0.40
C LEU A 172 -12.80 20.71 0.84
N ALA A 173 -13.54 19.60 0.76
CA ALA A 173 -14.34 19.08 1.86
C ALA A 173 -13.50 18.59 3.05
N LEU A 174 -12.27 18.13 2.81
CA LEU A 174 -11.34 17.67 3.84
C LEU A 174 -10.80 18.81 4.73
N ARG A 175 -10.93 20.07 4.33
CA ARG A 175 -10.41 21.20 5.10
C ARG A 175 -11.03 21.27 6.49
N GLY A 176 -10.18 21.26 7.51
CA GLY A 176 -10.59 21.32 8.92
C GLY A 176 -11.17 20.02 9.48
N SER A 177 -11.16 18.91 8.74
CA SER A 177 -11.71 17.62 9.18
C SER A 177 -10.81 16.81 10.12
N ASN A 178 -9.53 17.19 10.26
CA ASN A 178 -8.48 16.41 10.94
C ASN A 178 -8.24 14.99 10.37
N ILE A 179 -8.86 14.63 9.25
CA ILE A 179 -8.64 13.34 8.58
C ILE A 179 -7.26 13.38 7.88
N GLU A 180 -6.40 12.41 8.18
CA GLU A 180 -5.12 12.24 7.49
C GLU A 180 -5.37 11.65 6.09
N LEU A 181 -4.61 12.10 5.09
CA LEU A 181 -4.88 11.77 3.69
C LEU A 181 -3.69 11.06 3.05
N MET A 182 -3.92 9.86 2.53
CA MET A 182 -3.06 9.22 1.55
C MET A 182 -3.61 9.54 0.15
N LEU A 183 -2.83 10.19 -0.73
CA LEU A 183 -3.31 10.67 -2.03
C LEU A 183 -2.57 9.99 -3.19
N GLY A 184 -3.28 9.30 -4.06
CA GLY A 184 -2.75 8.72 -5.27
C GLY A 184 -2.37 9.77 -6.33
N VAL A 185 -1.32 9.48 -7.06
CA VAL A 185 -0.99 10.09 -8.34
C VAL A 185 -1.70 9.26 -9.42
N PRO A 186 -2.62 9.83 -10.20
CA PRO A 186 -3.30 9.13 -11.28
C PRO A 186 -2.31 8.57 -12.31
N ASN A 187 -2.65 7.42 -12.92
CA ASN A 187 -1.79 6.76 -13.91
C ASN A 187 -1.42 7.68 -15.09
N ASP A 188 -2.37 8.49 -15.55
CA ASP A 188 -2.19 9.41 -16.68
C ASP A 188 -1.15 10.52 -16.39
N ASP A 189 -0.89 10.82 -15.11
CA ASP A 189 0.11 11.82 -14.71
C ASP A 189 1.53 11.22 -14.59
N LEU A 190 1.66 9.89 -14.49
CA LEU A 190 2.91 9.22 -14.11
C LEU A 190 4.03 9.45 -15.11
N GLU A 191 3.74 9.35 -16.42
CA GLU A 191 4.77 9.52 -17.46
C GLU A 191 5.34 10.95 -17.43
N ASN A 192 4.47 11.96 -17.35
CA ASN A 192 4.89 13.36 -17.28
C ASN A 192 5.69 13.64 -15.99
N ILE A 193 5.21 13.15 -14.85
CA ILE A 193 5.92 13.30 -13.57
C ILE A 193 7.29 12.61 -13.58
N ALA A 194 7.38 11.41 -14.17
CA ALA A 194 8.61 10.62 -14.19
C ALA A 194 9.65 11.20 -15.15
N SER A 195 9.22 11.65 -16.34
CA SER A 195 10.12 12.14 -17.39
C SER A 195 10.50 13.62 -17.24
N ASN A 196 9.73 14.41 -16.49
CA ASN A 196 9.88 15.86 -16.44
C ASN A 196 9.79 16.43 -15.00
N PRO A 197 10.90 16.94 -14.42
CA PRO A 197 10.87 17.61 -13.11
C PRO A 197 9.89 18.79 -13.03
N ALA A 198 9.71 19.56 -14.12
CA ALA A 198 8.73 20.64 -14.15
C ALA A 198 7.28 20.11 -14.14
N GLY A 199 7.06 18.93 -14.71
CA GLY A 199 5.79 18.21 -14.63
C GLY A 199 5.45 17.84 -13.19
N ALA A 200 6.41 17.30 -12.45
CA ALA A 200 6.25 17.01 -11.02
C ALA A 200 6.00 18.27 -10.18
N ASN A 201 6.74 19.36 -10.44
CA ASN A 201 6.52 20.64 -9.76
C ASN A 201 5.10 21.19 -10.02
N THR A 202 4.65 21.14 -11.27
CA THR A 202 3.30 21.59 -11.65
C THR A 202 2.22 20.72 -10.99
N TRP A 203 2.42 19.40 -11.00
CA TRP A 203 1.47 18.48 -10.36
C TRP A 203 1.38 18.76 -8.85
N VAL A 204 2.51 18.92 -8.18
CA VAL A 204 2.56 19.26 -6.76
C VAL A 204 1.87 20.60 -6.52
N GLN A 205 2.19 21.67 -7.25
CA GLN A 205 1.56 22.98 -7.09
C GLN A 205 0.04 23.00 -7.31
N ASN A 206 -0.46 22.21 -8.28
CA ASN A 206 -1.88 22.15 -8.62
C ASN A 206 -2.70 21.34 -7.61
N ASN A 207 -2.06 20.32 -7.01
CA ASN A 207 -2.71 19.38 -6.11
C ASN A 207 -2.30 19.61 -4.64
N GLU A 208 -1.51 20.66 -4.40
CA GLU A 208 -1.09 21.13 -3.10
C GLU A 208 -2.23 21.83 -2.34
N PRO A 209 -2.31 21.66 -1.02
CA PRO A 209 -3.19 22.46 -0.17
C PRO A 209 -2.79 23.95 -0.09
N CYS A 210 -1.53 24.31 -0.36
CA CYS A 210 -1.00 25.66 -0.14
C CYS A 210 -1.57 26.72 -1.09
N SER A 211 -1.96 26.37 -2.31
CA SER A 211 -2.69 27.27 -3.21
C SER A 211 -4.16 27.48 -2.79
N VAL A 212 -4.61 26.78 -1.74
CA VAL A 212 -6.00 26.75 -1.30
C VAL A 212 -6.21 26.98 0.21
N LEU A 213 -5.18 27.44 0.94
CA LEU A 213 -5.25 27.78 2.37
C LEU A 213 -4.71 29.20 2.65
N PRO A 214 -5.42 30.06 3.41
CA PRO A 214 -4.86 31.30 3.92
C PRO A 214 -3.86 31.03 5.07
N PRO A 215 -2.79 31.82 5.20
CA PRO A 215 -1.74 31.60 6.17
C PRO A 215 -2.14 32.17 7.53
N SER A 216 -3.01 31.51 8.30
CA SER A 216 -2.98 31.69 9.76
C SER A 216 -3.80 30.65 10.52
N LYS A 217 -3.15 30.17 11.60
CA LYS A 217 -3.69 29.53 12.81
C LYS A 217 -3.87 28.01 12.81
N GLY A 218 -3.11 27.38 13.70
CA GLY A 218 -3.34 26.03 14.21
C GLY A 218 -2.33 25.05 13.63
N SER A 219 -1.56 24.41 14.50
CA SER A 219 -0.69 23.29 14.19
C SER A 219 -1.51 22.13 13.61
N PHE A 220 -1.57 22.02 12.29
CA PHE A 220 -2.11 20.88 11.57
C PHE A 220 -1.02 19.80 11.47
N LYS A 221 -1.26 18.62 12.05
CA LYS A 221 -0.53 17.39 11.70
C LYS A 221 -1.39 16.64 10.67
N GLN A 222 -1.23 16.98 9.39
CA GLN A 222 -1.79 16.18 8.30
C GLN A 222 -0.62 15.53 7.58
N GLU A 223 -0.49 14.22 7.73
CA GLU A 223 0.57 13.45 7.06
C GLU A 223 0.03 13.05 5.70
N TYR A 224 0.27 13.90 4.71
CA TYR A 224 -0.05 13.58 3.32
C TYR A 224 0.98 12.56 2.82
N ARG A 225 0.53 11.51 2.11
CA ARG A 225 1.41 10.48 1.53
C ARG A 225 1.06 10.26 0.04
N PRO A 226 1.84 10.79 -0.92
CA PRO A 226 1.59 10.54 -2.34
C PRO A 226 1.93 9.10 -2.71
N ILE A 227 1.02 8.43 -3.42
CA ILE A 227 1.20 7.04 -3.91
C ILE A 227 1.37 7.03 -5.42
N ILE A 228 2.29 6.22 -5.92
CA ILE A 228 2.28 5.74 -7.31
C ILE A 228 1.66 4.34 -7.31
N ASP A 229 0.41 4.20 -7.76
CA ASP A 229 -0.26 2.91 -8.05
C ASP A 229 -0.01 2.53 -9.52
N PRO A 230 -0.01 1.24 -9.93
CA PRO A 230 1.21 0.71 -10.52
C PRO A 230 1.46 1.11 -11.98
N LEU A 231 2.55 1.87 -12.12
CA LEU A 231 3.55 1.80 -13.18
C LEU A 231 3.89 0.36 -13.63
N ILE A 232 3.64 -0.67 -12.80
CA ILE A 232 3.90 -2.09 -13.11
C ILE A 232 2.99 -2.58 -14.25
N LYS A 233 1.71 -2.16 -14.33
CA LYS A 233 0.84 -2.55 -15.46
C LYS A 233 1.21 -1.79 -16.74
N PHE A 234 1.53 -0.50 -16.63
CA PHE A 234 1.87 0.37 -17.77
C PHE A 234 3.27 0.09 -18.38
N LEU A 235 4.26 -0.30 -17.56
CA LEU A 235 5.60 -0.62 -18.04
C LEU A 235 5.73 -2.03 -18.59
N VAL A 236 4.93 -2.99 -18.10
CA VAL A 236 4.85 -4.35 -18.67
C VAL A 236 4.28 -4.32 -20.09
N ASP A 237 3.35 -3.40 -20.36
CA ASP A 237 2.79 -3.21 -21.70
C ASP A 237 3.75 -2.45 -22.67
N ASN A 238 4.84 -1.84 -22.17
CA ASN A 238 5.76 -1.00 -22.95
C ASN A 238 7.23 -1.47 -23.03
N GLN A 239 7.61 -2.61 -22.43
CA GLN A 239 8.97 -3.16 -22.59
C GLN A 239 9.10 -4.02 -23.85
N SER A 240 9.08 -3.37 -25.01
CA SER A 240 9.73 -3.88 -26.21
C SER A 240 10.68 -2.81 -26.72
N HIS A 241 11.94 -2.85 -26.25
CA HIS A 241 13.17 -2.45 -26.95
C HIS A 241 14.26 -2.07 -25.95
N CYS A 242 15.23 -2.97 -25.77
CA CYS A 242 16.65 -2.61 -25.68
C CYS A 242 17.49 -3.89 -25.69
N SER A 243 17.98 -4.27 -26.87
CA SER A 243 19.07 -5.22 -27.01
C SER A 243 20.34 -4.45 -27.37
N SER A 244 21.36 -4.53 -26.53
CA SER A 244 22.75 -4.39 -26.97
C SER A 244 23.64 -5.24 -26.07
N THR A 245 24.34 -6.19 -26.70
CA THR A 245 25.24 -7.14 -26.07
C THR A 245 26.67 -6.62 -26.15
N SER A 246 27.36 -6.49 -25.02
CA SER A 246 28.83 -6.49 -24.98
C SER A 246 29.33 -7.71 -24.21
N SER A 247 30.27 -8.46 -24.81
CA SER A 247 30.69 -9.80 -24.36
C SER A 247 31.90 -9.79 -23.40
N SER A 248 31.99 -8.82 -22.48
CA SER A 248 33.04 -8.80 -21.43
C SER A 248 32.56 -8.07 -20.18
N PRO A 249 32.88 -8.55 -18.96
CA PRO A 249 32.51 -7.87 -17.72
C PRO A 249 33.18 -6.49 -17.65
N VAL A 250 32.39 -5.45 -17.35
CA VAL A 250 32.83 -4.04 -17.31
C VAL A 250 33.38 -3.67 -15.91
N VAL A 251 32.91 -4.35 -14.85
CA VAL A 251 33.33 -4.13 -13.46
C VAL A 251 33.52 -5.49 -12.77
N SER A 252 34.59 -5.64 -11.97
CA SER A 252 34.89 -6.86 -11.21
C SER A 252 35.05 -6.52 -9.72
N ASP A 253 34.28 -7.20 -8.87
CA ASP A 253 34.28 -7.06 -7.40
C ASP A 253 34.18 -8.46 -6.76
N PRO A 254 35.27 -9.24 -6.68
CA PRO A 254 35.23 -10.64 -6.28
C PRO A 254 34.51 -10.87 -4.94
N PRO A 255 33.56 -11.83 -4.86
CA PRO A 255 33.31 -12.91 -5.82
C PRO A 255 32.45 -12.53 -7.04
N ASN A 256 31.96 -11.30 -7.13
CA ASN A 256 31.04 -10.83 -8.16
C ASN A 256 31.77 -10.26 -9.39
N SER A 257 31.14 -10.36 -10.55
CA SER A 257 31.59 -9.73 -11.80
C SER A 257 30.40 -9.25 -12.59
N TYR A 258 30.38 -7.98 -12.99
CA TYR A 258 29.22 -7.32 -13.57
C TYR A 258 29.43 -7.02 -15.05
N GLN A 259 28.45 -7.38 -15.87
CA GLN A 259 28.45 -7.07 -17.30
C GLN A 259 27.89 -5.68 -17.59
N THR A 260 27.09 -5.13 -16.67
CA THR A 260 26.54 -3.79 -16.79
C THR A 260 26.95 -2.93 -15.60
N ILE A 261 27.09 -1.62 -15.83
CA ILE A 261 27.30 -0.65 -14.75
C ILE A 261 26.06 -0.52 -13.85
N PHE A 262 24.88 -0.92 -14.35
CA PHE A 262 23.64 -0.98 -13.58
C PHE A 262 23.74 -2.02 -12.46
N ASP A 263 24.11 -3.26 -12.78
CA ASP A 263 24.25 -4.33 -11.79
C ASP A 263 25.33 -3.99 -10.76
N ALA A 264 26.46 -3.41 -11.21
CA ALA A 264 27.54 -2.97 -10.32
C ALA A 264 27.10 -1.83 -9.38
N THR A 265 26.28 -0.90 -9.86
CA THR A 265 25.75 0.20 -9.04
C THR A 265 24.69 -0.30 -8.07
N LEU A 266 23.85 -1.25 -8.50
CA LEU A 266 22.82 -1.86 -7.68
C LEU A 266 23.42 -2.67 -6.51
N ASP A 267 24.42 -3.50 -6.77
CA ASP A 267 25.11 -4.24 -5.71
C ASP A 267 25.95 -3.34 -4.80
N ALA A 268 26.52 -2.25 -5.33
CA ALA A 268 27.16 -1.23 -4.49
C ALA A 268 26.15 -0.55 -3.56
N VAL A 269 24.92 -0.32 -4.02
CA VAL A 269 23.81 0.18 -3.19
C VAL A 269 23.38 -0.87 -2.16
N TYR A 270 23.23 -2.15 -2.53
CA TYR A 270 22.94 -3.22 -1.56
C TYR A 270 24.03 -3.35 -0.49
N ALA A 271 25.30 -3.34 -0.89
CA ALA A 271 26.43 -3.36 0.04
C ALA A 271 26.47 -2.11 0.93
N ALA A 272 26.06 -0.95 0.42
CA ALA A 272 25.94 0.28 1.21
C ALA A 272 24.75 0.21 2.19
N LEU A 273 23.61 -0.36 1.78
CA LEU A 273 22.42 -0.58 2.63
C LEU A 273 22.70 -1.59 3.74
N GLU A 274 23.40 -2.69 3.44
CA GLU A 274 23.89 -3.65 4.44
C GLU A 274 24.84 -2.99 5.45
N LYS A 275 25.79 -2.17 4.97
CA LYS A 275 26.77 -1.45 5.83
C LYS A 275 26.16 -0.28 6.60
N ALA A 276 25.10 0.34 6.11
CA ALA A 276 24.40 1.43 6.76
C ALA A 276 23.44 0.97 7.86
N GLY A 277 23.32 -0.35 8.09
CA GLY A 277 22.31 -0.90 8.99
C GLY A 277 20.90 -0.66 8.46
N GLY A 278 20.70 -0.95 7.15
CA GLY A 278 19.51 -0.69 6.34
C GLY A 278 18.27 -0.32 7.14
N GLY A 279 17.99 0.98 7.17
CA GLY A 279 17.04 1.59 8.10
C GLY A 279 15.66 0.94 8.08
N SER A 280 15.01 0.95 9.24
CA SER A 280 13.65 0.48 9.48
C SER A 280 12.65 1.08 8.51
N LEU A 281 12.10 0.25 7.62
CA LEU A 281 10.94 0.62 6.82
C LEU A 281 9.66 0.31 7.60
N GLU A 282 8.75 1.27 7.61
CA GLU A 282 7.37 1.05 8.03
C GLU A 282 6.59 0.40 6.87
N THR A 283 5.61 -0.44 7.19
CA THR A 283 4.67 -0.96 6.20
C THR A 283 3.27 -0.54 6.54
N VAL A 284 2.54 -0.14 5.51
CA VAL A 284 1.14 0.25 5.60
C VAL A 284 0.35 -0.69 4.72
N VAL A 285 -0.68 -1.34 5.27
CA VAL A 285 -1.66 -2.07 4.46
C VAL A 285 -2.59 -1.02 3.86
N SER A 286 -2.29 -0.57 2.66
CA SER A 286 -2.98 0.52 1.99
C SER A 286 -4.32 0.10 1.41
N GLU A 287 -4.57 -1.19 1.30
CA GLU A 287 -5.84 -1.76 0.86
C GLU A 287 -5.99 -3.19 1.39
N THR A 288 -7.13 -3.47 1.99
CA THR A 288 -7.57 -4.82 2.31
C THR A 288 -9.08 -4.81 2.57
N GLY A 289 -9.76 -5.93 2.44
CA GLY A 289 -11.18 -6.00 2.69
C GLY A 289 -11.75 -7.36 2.35
N TRP A 290 -13.07 -7.44 2.34
CA TRP A 290 -13.77 -8.64 1.92
C TRP A 290 -15.11 -8.27 1.26
N PRO A 291 -15.44 -8.83 0.09
CA PRO A 291 -16.61 -8.44 -0.68
C PRO A 291 -17.90 -9.04 -0.10
N THR A 292 -19.01 -8.32 -0.22
CA THR A 292 -20.31 -8.78 0.31
C THR A 292 -21.10 -9.66 -0.65
N ALA A 293 -20.72 -9.69 -1.93
CA ALA A 293 -21.41 -10.43 -2.99
C ALA A 293 -20.51 -10.55 -4.24
N GLY A 294 -21.04 -11.18 -5.28
CA GLY A 294 -20.46 -11.19 -6.63
C GLY A 294 -19.58 -12.40 -6.96
N ASP A 295 -19.19 -13.21 -5.97
CA ASP A 295 -18.40 -14.42 -6.19
C ASP A 295 -18.45 -15.36 -4.97
N ILE A 296 -17.79 -16.51 -5.05
CA ILE A 296 -17.72 -17.52 -3.99
C ILE A 296 -17.03 -16.95 -2.73
N GLY A 297 -17.57 -17.30 -1.56
CA GLY A 297 -17.09 -16.79 -0.27
C GLY A 297 -17.42 -15.32 0.01
N ALA A 298 -17.95 -14.56 -0.96
CA ALA A 298 -18.40 -13.20 -0.76
C ALA A 298 -19.79 -13.21 -0.11
N SER A 299 -19.90 -12.60 1.08
CA SER A 299 -21.17 -12.47 1.79
C SER A 299 -21.11 -11.30 2.78
N VAL A 300 -22.26 -10.70 3.11
CA VAL A 300 -22.34 -9.66 4.15
C VAL A 300 -21.79 -10.16 5.49
N GLU A 301 -22.03 -11.43 5.83
CA GLU A 301 -21.56 -12.01 7.08
C GLU A 301 -20.04 -12.19 7.11
N ASN A 302 -19.45 -12.68 6.02
CA ASN A 302 -18.00 -12.84 5.90
C ASN A 302 -17.29 -11.49 5.87
N ALA A 303 -17.84 -10.51 5.15
CA ALA A 303 -17.31 -9.16 5.10
C ALA A 303 -17.33 -8.46 6.46
N ARG A 304 -18.46 -8.58 7.18
CA ARG A 304 -18.57 -8.09 8.56
C ARG A 304 -17.55 -8.76 9.46
N THR A 305 -17.37 -10.07 9.36
CA THR A 305 -16.45 -10.83 10.20
C THR A 305 -15.01 -10.41 9.92
N PHE A 306 -14.58 -10.44 8.66
CA PHE A 306 -13.23 -10.06 8.26
C PHE A 306 -12.89 -8.64 8.70
N ASN A 307 -13.71 -7.64 8.33
CA ASN A 307 -13.38 -6.24 8.60
C ASN A 307 -13.35 -5.93 10.10
N ASN A 308 -14.27 -6.46 10.91
CA ASN A 308 -14.22 -6.25 12.36
C ASN A 308 -13.04 -6.99 13.01
N LYS A 309 -12.74 -8.22 12.58
CA LYS A 309 -11.59 -8.98 13.11
C LYS A 309 -10.26 -8.35 12.72
N LEU A 310 -10.16 -7.84 11.51
CA LEU A 310 -9.01 -7.07 11.05
C LEU A 310 -8.78 -5.83 11.92
N ILE A 311 -9.83 -5.03 12.19
CA ILE A 311 -9.72 -3.83 13.04
C ILE A 311 -9.21 -4.17 14.45
N GLU A 312 -9.68 -5.28 15.03
CA GLU A 312 -9.18 -5.78 16.32
C GLU A 312 -7.72 -6.26 16.22
N HIS A 313 -7.39 -6.99 15.15
CA HIS A 313 -6.12 -7.69 14.96
C HIS A 313 -4.94 -6.76 14.73
N VAL A 314 -5.09 -5.77 13.84
CA VAL A 314 -3.98 -4.90 13.41
C VAL A 314 -3.37 -4.06 14.53
N LYS A 315 -3.98 -4.05 15.73
CA LYS A 315 -3.45 -3.44 16.96
C LYS A 315 -2.20 -4.15 17.52
N PHE A 316 -1.91 -5.39 17.10
CA PHE A 316 -0.91 -6.26 17.75
C PHE A 316 0.29 -6.70 16.90
N GLY A 317 0.26 -6.45 15.59
CA GLY A 317 1.31 -6.88 14.65
C GLY A 317 1.18 -8.34 14.23
N THR A 318 2.26 -8.89 13.66
CA THR A 318 2.30 -10.26 13.10
C THR A 318 3.27 -11.16 13.88
N PRO A 319 3.27 -12.50 13.66
CA PRO A 319 4.26 -13.39 14.25
C PRO A 319 5.74 -13.00 13.98
N LYS A 320 6.09 -12.59 12.75
CA LYS A 320 7.45 -12.12 12.40
C LYS A 320 7.76 -10.73 12.95
N LYS A 321 6.75 -9.86 13.09
CA LYS A 321 6.89 -8.48 13.60
C LYS A 321 5.90 -8.23 14.75
N PRO A 322 6.13 -8.87 15.92
CA PRO A 322 5.22 -8.74 17.05
C PRO A 322 5.34 -7.34 17.68
N VAL A 323 4.26 -6.84 18.31
CA VAL A 323 4.23 -5.58 19.10
C VAL A 323 4.15 -4.29 18.26
N ASN A 324 3.85 -4.39 16.95
CA ASN A 324 3.66 -3.21 16.10
C ASN A 324 2.23 -3.10 15.59
N PRO A 325 1.52 -2.03 15.93
CA PRO A 325 0.28 -1.74 15.26
C PRO A 325 0.51 -1.49 13.76
N ILE A 326 -0.36 -2.05 12.92
CA ILE A 326 -0.25 -1.98 11.46
C ILE A 326 -1.24 -0.91 10.96
N GLU A 327 -0.72 0.20 10.43
CA GLU A 327 -1.56 1.16 9.71
C GLU A 327 -2.26 0.44 8.55
N THR A 328 -3.60 0.48 8.53
CA THR A 328 -4.40 -0.35 7.64
C THR A 328 -5.59 0.42 7.09
N TYR A 329 -5.84 0.32 5.77
CA TYR A 329 -6.95 0.96 5.09
C TYR A 329 -7.91 -0.10 4.56
N ILE A 330 -9.18 -0.01 4.98
CA ILE A 330 -10.23 -0.90 4.51
C ILE A 330 -10.73 -0.41 3.15
N PHE A 331 -10.71 -1.32 2.18
CA PHE A 331 -11.29 -1.14 0.87
C PHE A 331 -12.73 -1.71 0.86
N ALA A 332 -13.78 -0.89 0.71
CA ALA A 332 -13.80 0.57 0.53
C ALA A 332 -15.01 1.23 1.21
N MET A 333 -15.10 2.56 1.18
CA MET A 333 -16.20 3.32 1.79
C MET A 333 -17.56 2.94 1.21
N PHE A 334 -17.65 2.83 -0.11
CA PHE A 334 -18.88 2.53 -0.84
C PHE A 334 -18.69 1.38 -1.82
N ASP A 335 -19.79 0.74 -2.19
CA ASP A 335 -19.83 -0.09 -3.39
C ASP A 335 -19.57 0.78 -4.63
N GLU A 336 -18.89 0.22 -5.63
CA GLU A 336 -18.45 0.95 -6.83
C GLU A 336 -19.06 0.31 -8.09
N GLY A 337 -20.30 0.68 -8.43
CA GLY A 337 -21.13 0.01 -9.42
C GLY A 337 -20.59 0.02 -10.86
N LYS A 338 -19.61 0.85 -11.19
CA LYS A 338 -18.96 0.88 -12.53
C LYS A 338 -17.80 -0.10 -12.66
N LYS A 339 -17.38 -0.77 -11.59
CA LYS A 339 -16.27 -1.72 -11.65
C LYS A 339 -16.68 -3.04 -12.31
N ASP A 340 -15.69 -3.74 -12.83
CA ASP A 340 -15.79 -5.06 -13.44
C ASP A 340 -14.56 -5.89 -13.02
N PRO A 341 -14.68 -7.21 -12.76
CA PRO A 341 -15.89 -8.06 -12.81
C PRO A 341 -16.93 -7.74 -11.72
N GLU A 342 -18.09 -8.41 -11.75
CA GLU A 342 -19.21 -8.19 -10.80
C GLU A 342 -18.78 -8.14 -9.33
N LEU A 343 -17.84 -9.01 -8.92
CA LEU A 343 -17.21 -9.00 -7.60
C LEU A 343 -16.70 -7.62 -7.16
N GLU A 344 -16.07 -6.87 -8.06
CA GLU A 344 -15.44 -5.59 -7.79
C GLU A 344 -16.42 -4.50 -7.37
N LYS A 345 -17.72 -4.71 -7.56
CA LYS A 345 -18.75 -3.75 -7.18
C LYS A 345 -19.12 -3.80 -5.70
N HIS A 346 -18.74 -4.86 -4.96
CA HIS A 346 -19.35 -5.22 -3.67
C HIS A 346 -18.43 -5.08 -2.44
N TRP A 347 -17.41 -4.22 -2.50
CA TRP A 347 -16.41 -4.03 -1.42
C TRP A 347 -16.79 -2.98 -0.37
N GLY A 348 -17.89 -2.25 -0.59
CA GLY A 348 -18.30 -1.14 0.26
C GLY A 348 -18.67 -1.54 1.69
N LEU A 349 -18.28 -0.71 2.65
CA LEU A 349 -18.82 -0.70 4.01
C LEU A 349 -20.23 -0.10 4.06
N PHE A 350 -20.49 0.89 3.21
CA PHE A 350 -21.77 1.59 3.08
C PHE A 350 -22.34 1.43 1.68
N SER A 351 -23.66 1.44 1.55
CA SER A 351 -24.30 1.66 0.25
C SER A 351 -24.27 3.15 -0.13
N PRO A 352 -24.45 3.51 -1.41
CA PRO A 352 -24.42 4.91 -1.86
C PRO A 352 -25.42 5.83 -1.12
N ASN A 353 -26.50 5.28 -0.56
CA ASN A 353 -27.44 6.02 0.30
C ASN A 353 -26.93 6.26 1.76
N LYS A 354 -25.64 6.00 2.03
CA LYS A 354 -24.96 6.13 3.34
C LYS A 354 -25.40 5.13 4.41
N GLN A 355 -26.26 4.16 4.11
CA GLN A 355 -26.60 3.11 5.06
C GLN A 355 -25.44 2.12 5.19
N PRO A 356 -25.05 1.73 6.42
CA PRO A 356 -24.05 0.69 6.60
C PRO A 356 -24.60 -0.64 6.08
N LYS A 357 -23.80 -1.36 5.28
CA LYS A 357 -24.18 -2.70 4.80
C LYS A 357 -24.13 -3.74 5.93
N TYR A 358 -23.31 -3.47 6.95
CA TYR A 358 -23.20 -4.24 8.18
C TYR A 358 -22.58 -3.36 9.28
N PRO A 359 -22.76 -3.69 10.57
CA PRO A 359 -22.09 -2.98 11.66
C PRO A 359 -20.57 -3.13 11.59
N VAL A 360 -19.85 -2.02 11.67
CA VAL A 360 -18.38 -1.95 11.74
C VAL A 360 -17.99 -1.12 12.96
N ASN A 361 -17.06 -1.63 13.78
CA ASN A 361 -16.55 -0.92 14.95
C ASN A 361 -15.13 -0.42 14.68
N PHE A 362 -14.99 0.88 14.42
CA PHE A 362 -13.69 1.54 14.21
C PHE A 362 -12.96 1.94 15.51
N ASN A 363 -13.55 1.68 16.68
CA ASN A 363 -13.00 2.11 17.98
C ASN A 363 -11.93 1.15 18.56
#